data_AF-A0A524D0L7-F1
#
_entry.id   AF-A0A524D0L7-F1
#
_cell.length_a   1.000
_cell.length_b   1.000
_cell.length_c   1.000
_cell.angle_alpha   90.00
_cell.angle_beta   90.00
_cell.angle_gamma   90.00
#
_symmetry.space_group_name_H-M   'P 1'
#
loop_
_entity.id
_entity.type
_entity.pdbx_description
1 polymer ?
#
loop_
_entity_poly.entity_id
_entity_poly.type
_entity_poly.pdbx_seq_one_letter_code
_entity_poly.pdbx_strand_id
1 'polypeptide(L)'
;MSDFYPISPVVGITNTSYAAQAGVMNEMWAVRVLRGKKIITEKTIPSLDIDNMVGVAYGHIRVEGLSRHSIAQMAGRLMQFARKYQSSGISPDYSVPGLVYDDGSSPAVVHASAETNESGVPLPEEAPTDTLPDMRLGEIPALPRIIGDDAWLTSVESHATMI
;
A
#
# COMPACT_ATOMS: atom_id res chain seq x y z
N MET A 1 -2.69 7.90 -21.24
CA MET A 1 -2.70 6.90 -20.16
C MET A 1 -3.32 7.57 -18.96
N SER A 2 -4.38 7.01 -18.39
CA SER A 2 -4.99 7.55 -17.18
C SER A 2 -4.25 6.99 -15.98
N ASP A 3 -3.62 7.84 -15.19
CA ASP A 3 -2.88 7.41 -14.01
C ASP A 3 -3.86 6.93 -12.93
N PHE A 4 -3.60 5.74 -12.40
CA PHE A 4 -4.36 5.16 -11.29
C PHE A 4 -3.59 5.38 -9.99
N TYR A 5 -4.17 6.14 -9.09
CA TYR A 5 -3.62 6.46 -7.78
C TYR A 5 -4.21 5.52 -6.73
N PRO A 6 -3.43 4.57 -6.18
CA PRO A 6 -3.95 3.60 -5.24
C PRO A 6 -4.22 4.23 -3.87
N ILE A 7 -5.44 4.06 -3.34
CA ILE A 7 -5.84 4.53 -2.00
C ILE A 7 -5.91 3.39 -0.98
N SER A 8 -5.66 2.17 -1.44
CA SER A 8 -5.73 0.95 -0.63
C SER A 8 -4.63 -0.02 -1.05
N PRO A 9 -4.19 -0.92 -0.15
CA PRO A 9 -3.34 -2.03 -0.52
C PRO A 9 -4.10 -2.99 -1.44
N VAL A 10 -3.37 -3.84 -2.16
CA VAL A 10 -3.96 -4.93 -2.94
C VAL A 10 -4.58 -5.95 -1.98
N VAL A 11 -5.89 -6.13 -2.07
CA VAL A 11 -6.64 -7.10 -1.26
C VAL A 11 -6.96 -8.32 -2.11
N GLY A 12 -6.35 -9.45 -1.75
CA GLY A 12 -6.61 -10.75 -2.36
C GLY A 12 -7.97 -11.33 -1.98
N ILE A 13 -8.56 -12.07 -2.90
CA ILE A 13 -9.72 -12.93 -2.64
C ILE A 13 -9.18 -14.29 -2.22
N THR A 14 -9.58 -14.75 -1.03
CA THR A 14 -9.15 -16.02 -0.44
C THR A 14 -9.35 -17.18 -1.42
N ASN A 15 -8.36 -18.09 -1.50
CA ASN A 15 -8.36 -19.27 -2.38
C ASN A 15 -8.40 -18.96 -3.88
N THR A 16 -8.04 -17.75 -4.29
CA THR A 16 -7.92 -17.40 -5.71
C THR A 16 -6.64 -16.60 -5.96
N SER A 17 -6.20 -16.58 -7.22
CA SER A 17 -5.12 -15.69 -7.67
C SER A 17 -5.58 -14.25 -7.91
N TYR A 18 -6.85 -13.94 -7.64
CA TYR A 18 -7.45 -12.64 -7.94
C TYR A 18 -7.36 -11.72 -6.73
N ALA A 19 -7.15 -10.46 -7.02
CA ALA A 19 -7.12 -9.39 -6.04
C ALA A 19 -7.76 -8.13 -6.64
N ALA A 20 -8.12 -7.19 -5.78
CA ALA A 20 -8.50 -5.87 -6.24
C ALA A 20 -7.86 -4.78 -5.37
N GLN A 21 -7.85 -3.59 -5.93
CA GLN A 21 -7.29 -2.39 -5.31
C GLN A 21 -8.23 -1.23 -5.61
N ALA A 22 -8.62 -0.49 -4.58
CA ALA A 22 -9.31 0.78 -4.74
C ALA A 22 -8.29 1.91 -4.98
N GLY A 23 -8.68 2.86 -5.81
CA GLY A 23 -7.87 4.02 -6.17
C GLY A 23 -8.71 5.17 -6.70
N VAL A 24 -8.02 6.16 -7.28
CA VAL A 24 -8.59 7.30 -7.99
C VAL A 24 -7.98 7.29 -9.39
N MET A 25 -8.82 7.50 -10.41
CA MET A 25 -8.40 7.57 -11.82
C MET A 25 -9.25 8.63 -12.52
N ASN A 26 -8.60 9.58 -13.20
CA ASN A 26 -9.26 10.72 -13.86
C ASN A 26 -10.22 11.47 -12.91
N GLU A 27 -9.76 11.81 -11.71
CA GLU A 27 -10.54 12.52 -10.67
C GLU A 27 -11.79 11.77 -10.16
N MET A 28 -12.01 10.54 -10.62
CA MET A 28 -13.10 9.68 -10.16
C MET A 28 -12.55 8.54 -9.32
N TRP A 29 -13.39 8.00 -8.44
CA TRP A 29 -13.07 6.74 -7.76
C TRP A 29 -12.87 5.63 -8.79
N ALA A 30 -11.95 4.72 -8.51
CA ALA A 30 -11.63 3.64 -9.42
C ALA A 30 -11.34 2.35 -8.66
N VAL A 31 -11.57 1.23 -9.34
CA VAL A 31 -11.21 -0.10 -8.87
C VAL A 31 -10.37 -0.76 -9.93
N ARG A 32 -9.19 -1.21 -9.51
CA ARG A 32 -8.28 -2.04 -10.28
C ARG A 32 -8.48 -3.49 -9.86
N VAL A 33 -8.67 -4.38 -10.83
CA VAL A 33 -8.73 -5.83 -10.60
C VAL A 33 -7.45 -6.45 -11.14
N LEU A 34 -6.83 -7.30 -10.33
CA LEU A 34 -5.56 -7.94 -10.62
C LEU A 34 -5.66 -9.46 -10.55
N ARG A 35 -4.80 -10.14 -11.29
CA ARG A 35 -4.52 -11.56 -11.15
C ARG A 35 -3.02 -11.79 -11.06
N GLY A 36 -2.53 -12.10 -9.87
CA GLY A 36 -1.10 -12.08 -9.59
C GLY A 36 -0.51 -10.70 -9.88
N LYS A 37 0.47 -10.61 -10.79
CA LYS A 37 1.09 -9.34 -11.22
C LYS A 37 0.37 -8.66 -12.39
N LYS A 38 -0.64 -9.30 -12.96
CA LYS A 38 -1.31 -8.83 -14.17
C LYS A 38 -2.52 -7.97 -13.82
N ILE A 39 -2.61 -6.76 -14.36
CA ILE A 39 -3.78 -5.89 -14.26
C ILE A 39 -4.81 -6.36 -15.30
N ILE A 40 -5.97 -6.82 -14.85
CA ILE A 40 -7.05 -7.27 -15.73
C ILE A 40 -7.87 -6.08 -16.21
N THR A 41 -8.20 -5.18 -15.29
CA THR A 41 -9.01 -4.00 -15.60
C THR A 41 -8.80 -2.90 -14.58
N GLU A 42 -9.00 -1.66 -15.04
CA GLU A 42 -9.12 -0.47 -14.23
C GLU A 42 -10.40 0.23 -14.66
N LYS A 43 -11.34 0.40 -13.74
CA LYS A 43 -12.63 1.00 -14.06
C LYS A 43 -13.01 2.05 -13.03
N THR A 44 -13.46 3.20 -13.52
CA THR A 44 -14.02 4.24 -12.67
C THR A 44 -15.38 3.83 -12.15
N ILE A 45 -15.69 4.23 -10.91
CA ILE A 45 -16.97 4.02 -10.25
C ILE A 45 -17.54 5.38 -9.83
N PRO A 46 -18.87 5.55 -9.90
CA PRO A 46 -19.51 6.84 -9.61
C PRO A 46 -19.45 7.20 -8.12
N SER A 47 -19.50 6.19 -7.25
CA SER A 47 -19.43 6.36 -5.79
C SER A 47 -18.62 5.25 -5.13
N LEU A 48 -17.96 5.58 -4.02
CA LEU A 48 -17.09 4.68 -3.28
C LEU A 48 -17.90 3.77 -2.33
N ASP A 49 -18.71 2.89 -2.94
CA ASP A 49 -19.62 1.97 -2.24
C ASP A 49 -19.26 0.51 -2.50
N ILE A 50 -19.63 -0.36 -1.55
CA ILE A 50 -19.38 -1.80 -1.64
C ILE A 50 -20.01 -2.37 -2.92
N ASP A 51 -21.24 -1.97 -3.26
CA ASP A 51 -21.94 -2.51 -4.42
C ASP A 51 -21.23 -2.21 -5.74
N ASN A 52 -20.67 -1.00 -5.88
CA ASN A 52 -19.89 -0.64 -7.05
C ASN A 52 -18.57 -1.42 -7.12
N MET A 53 -17.87 -1.56 -5.99
CA MET A 53 -16.63 -2.34 -5.93
C MET A 53 -16.88 -3.82 -6.26
N VAL A 54 -17.92 -4.41 -5.66
CA VAL A 54 -18.34 -5.79 -5.93
C VAL A 54 -18.76 -5.94 -7.38
N GLY A 55 -19.51 -4.99 -7.94
CA GLY A 55 -19.96 -5.01 -9.34
C GLY A 55 -18.79 -5.04 -10.32
N VAL A 56 -17.78 -4.18 -10.11
CA VAL A 56 -16.57 -4.17 -10.95
C VAL A 56 -15.78 -5.47 -10.80
N ALA A 57 -15.52 -5.92 -9.57
CA ALA A 57 -14.77 -7.14 -9.32
C ALA A 57 -15.48 -8.38 -9.89
N TYR A 58 -16.77 -8.54 -9.60
CA TYR A 58 -17.57 -9.68 -10.07
C TYR A 58 -17.69 -9.72 -11.60
N GLY A 59 -17.77 -8.56 -12.27
CA GLY A 59 -17.86 -8.50 -13.73
C GLY A 59 -16.61 -8.99 -14.46
N HIS A 60 -15.44 -8.90 -13.83
CA HIS A 60 -14.14 -9.19 -14.46
C HIS A 60 -13.45 -10.44 -13.93
N ILE A 61 -13.84 -10.93 -12.74
CA ILE A 61 -13.32 -12.16 -12.18
C ILE A 61 -14.14 -13.34 -12.70
N ARG A 62 -13.57 -14.08 -13.64
CA ARG A 62 -14.18 -15.28 -14.24
C ARG A 62 -13.62 -16.53 -13.58
N VAL A 63 -14.06 -16.82 -12.36
CA VAL A 63 -13.69 -18.04 -11.62
C VAL A 63 -14.94 -18.84 -11.33
N GLU A 64 -14.94 -20.09 -11.79
CA GLU A 64 -16.00 -21.04 -11.48
C GLU A 64 -16.00 -21.36 -9.98
N GLY A 65 -17.18 -21.32 -9.35
CA GLY A 65 -17.33 -21.59 -7.92
C GLY A 65 -16.92 -20.43 -6.99
N LEU A 66 -16.58 -19.25 -7.53
CA LEU A 66 -16.30 -18.09 -6.68
C LEU A 66 -17.57 -17.56 -6.03
N SER A 67 -17.61 -17.61 -4.69
CA SER A 67 -18.73 -17.07 -3.93
C SER A 67 -18.77 -15.54 -4.00
N ARG A 68 -19.98 -14.99 -4.24
CA ARG A 68 -20.25 -13.55 -4.11
C ARG A 68 -19.86 -13.03 -2.72
N HIS A 69 -19.94 -13.87 -1.70
CA HIS A 69 -19.54 -13.52 -0.35
C HIS A 69 -18.05 -13.22 -0.24
N SER A 70 -17.18 -14.01 -0.89
CA SER A 70 -15.73 -13.79 -0.88
C SER A 70 -15.36 -12.46 -1.54
N ILE A 71 -16.07 -12.09 -2.61
CA ILE A 71 -15.90 -10.78 -3.26
C ILE A 71 -16.42 -9.66 -2.36
N ALA A 72 -17.56 -9.83 -1.70
CA ALA A 72 -18.09 -8.84 -0.76
C ALA A 72 -17.16 -8.61 0.44
N GLN A 73 -16.54 -9.67 0.98
CA GLN A 73 -15.54 -9.55 2.05
C GLN A 73 -14.31 -8.75 1.59
N MET A 74 -13.82 -9.02 0.38
CA MET A 74 -12.71 -8.28 -0.22
C MET A 74 -13.06 -6.80 -0.41
N ALA A 75 -14.24 -6.50 -0.95
CA ALA A 75 -14.73 -5.13 -1.11
C ALA A 75 -14.91 -4.41 0.24
N GLY A 76 -15.40 -5.12 1.27
CA GLY A 76 -15.50 -4.57 2.62
C GLY A 76 -14.14 -4.17 3.19
N ARG A 77 -13.09 -4.98 2.98
CA ARG A 77 -11.71 -4.63 3.37
C ARG A 77 -11.19 -3.41 2.61
N LEU A 78 -11.41 -3.36 1.29
CA LEU A 78 -11.05 -2.18 0.49
C LEU A 78 -11.74 -0.91 0.98
N MET A 79 -13.02 -1.00 1.33
CA MET A 79 -13.77 0.14 1.84
C MET A 79 -13.23 0.67 3.17
N GLN A 80 -12.71 -0.20 4.05
CA GLN A 80 -12.08 0.24 5.31
C GLN A 80 -10.85 1.12 5.04
N PHE A 81 -10.01 0.74 4.08
CA PHE A 81 -8.87 1.56 3.67
C PHE A 81 -9.31 2.86 2.97
N ALA A 82 -10.30 2.75 2.09
CA ALA A 82 -10.81 3.90 1.35
C ALA A 82 -11.45 4.96 2.29
N ARG A 83 -12.16 4.53 3.35
CA ARG A 83 -12.69 5.43 4.38
C ARG A 83 -11.57 6.12 5.17
N LYS A 84 -10.48 5.41 5.46
CA LYS A 84 -9.30 6.01 6.10
C LYS A 84 -8.73 7.13 5.24
N TYR A 85 -8.61 6.90 3.93
CA TYR A 85 -8.22 7.94 2.97
C TYR A 85 -9.18 9.15 3.00
N GLN A 86 -10.50 8.92 2.93
CA GLN A 86 -11.49 9.99 3.00
C GLN A 86 -11.40 10.83 4.29
N SER A 87 -11.14 10.17 5.43
CA SER A 87 -11.04 10.87 6.73
C SER A 87 -9.72 11.63 6.92
N SER A 88 -8.63 11.13 6.34
CA SER A 88 -7.28 11.70 6.55
C SER A 88 -6.88 12.69 5.48
N GLY A 89 -7.45 12.59 4.26
CA GLY A 89 -7.09 13.43 3.12
C GLY A 89 -5.68 13.18 2.57
N ILE A 90 -4.90 12.29 3.19
CA ILE A 90 -3.54 11.94 2.78
C ILE A 90 -3.62 10.66 1.97
N SER A 91 -3.17 10.68 0.72
CA SER A 91 -3.11 9.48 -0.12
C SER A 91 -2.00 8.56 0.36
N PRO A 92 -2.32 7.39 0.94
CA PRO A 92 -1.29 6.40 1.24
C PRO A 92 -0.75 5.85 -0.08
N ASP A 93 0.56 5.91 -0.28
CA ASP A 93 1.18 5.30 -1.46
C ASP A 93 1.19 3.78 -1.32
N TYR A 94 0.18 3.15 -1.93
CA TYR A 94 0.10 1.68 -2.08
C TYR A 94 0.46 1.24 -3.50
N SER A 95 1.36 1.96 -4.17
CA SER A 95 1.89 1.51 -5.46
C SER A 95 2.56 0.15 -5.31
N VAL A 96 2.20 -0.78 -6.20
CA VAL A 96 2.81 -2.11 -6.23
C VAL A 96 3.77 -2.17 -7.42
N PRO A 97 5.09 -2.30 -7.17
CA PRO A 97 6.06 -2.34 -8.24
C PRO A 97 5.91 -3.64 -9.06
N GLY A 98 6.12 -3.53 -10.38
CA GLY A 98 6.14 -4.69 -11.28
C GLY A 98 4.77 -5.25 -11.66
N LEU A 99 3.70 -4.46 -11.50
CA LEU A 99 2.43 -4.74 -12.16
C LEU A 99 2.57 -4.56 -13.68
N VAL A 100 1.84 -5.36 -14.46
CA VAL A 100 1.90 -5.32 -15.93
C VAL A 100 0.48 -5.42 -16.48
N TYR A 101 0.18 -4.60 -17.48
CA TYR A 101 -1.07 -4.67 -18.25
C TYR A 101 -1.03 -5.83 -19.25
N ASP A 102 -2.17 -6.16 -19.86
CA ASP A 102 -2.29 -7.21 -20.88
C ASP A 102 -1.40 -6.99 -22.11
N ASP A 103 -1.08 -5.75 -22.43
CA ASP A 103 -0.23 -5.33 -23.56
C ASP A 103 1.27 -5.36 -23.24
N GLY A 104 1.66 -5.74 -22.01
CA GLY A 104 3.05 -5.74 -21.56
C GLY A 104 3.55 -4.38 -21.06
N SER A 105 2.71 -3.35 -21.07
CA SER A 105 3.06 -2.06 -20.47
C SER A 105 3.03 -2.16 -18.93
N SER A 106 3.89 -1.39 -18.26
CA SER A 106 3.87 -1.28 -16.79
C SER A 106 3.11 -0.01 -16.40
N PRO A 107 2.35 0.01 -15.29
CA PRO A 107 1.83 1.25 -14.76
C PRO A 107 3.02 2.13 -14.38
N ALA A 108 2.92 3.42 -14.69
CA ALA A 108 3.94 4.39 -14.32
C ALA A 108 4.25 4.24 -12.83
N VAL A 109 5.53 4.05 -12.49
CA VAL A 109 5.98 4.03 -11.11
C VAL A 109 5.82 5.45 -10.58
N VAL A 110 4.75 5.69 -9.82
CA VAL A 110 4.56 6.95 -9.11
C VAL A 110 5.44 6.88 -7.88
N HIS A 111 6.70 7.29 -8.00
CA HIS A 111 7.39 7.82 -6.84
C HIS A 111 6.64 9.09 -6.46
N ALA A 112 6.05 9.12 -5.28
CA ALA A 112 5.60 10.38 -4.71
C ALA A 112 6.82 11.32 -4.66
N SER A 113 6.91 12.24 -5.61
CA SER A 113 7.84 13.36 -5.58
C SER A 113 7.41 14.27 -4.42
N ALA A 114 7.79 13.89 -3.21
CA ALA A 114 8.02 14.85 -2.15
C ALA A 114 9.37 15.52 -2.43
N GLU A 115 9.41 16.38 -3.45
CA GLU A 115 10.45 17.41 -3.53
C GLU A 115 10.16 18.41 -2.40
N THR A 116 10.66 18.09 -1.21
CA THR A 116 10.94 19.10 -0.19
C THR A 116 12.44 19.31 -0.20
N ASN A 117 12.88 20.30 -0.97
CA ASN A 117 14.21 20.85 -0.85
C ASN A 117 14.31 21.49 0.54
N GLU A 118 15.27 21.09 1.37
CA GLU A 118 16.23 21.99 2.01
C GLU A 118 17.19 21.22 2.95
N SER A 119 18.47 21.57 2.82
CA SER A 119 19.61 21.20 3.66
C SER A 119 20.25 19.82 3.43
N GLY A 120 21.07 19.78 2.39
CA GLY A 120 22.12 18.78 2.24
C GLY A 120 23.15 18.85 3.37
N VAL A 121 23.27 17.76 4.11
CA VAL A 121 24.47 17.38 4.84
C VAL A 121 24.98 16.10 4.16
N PRO A 122 26.18 16.09 3.57
CA PRO A 122 26.72 14.86 3.01
C PRO A 122 27.08 13.92 4.16
N LEU A 123 26.42 12.77 4.26
CA LEU A 123 26.89 11.67 5.10
C LEU A 123 28.16 11.09 4.46
N PRO A 124 29.25 10.88 5.24
CA PRO A 124 30.44 10.24 4.72
C PRO A 124 30.16 8.77 4.38
N GLU A 125 30.66 8.36 3.21
CA GLU A 125 30.61 7.02 2.67
C GLU A 125 31.45 6.08 3.56
N GLU A 126 30.77 5.26 4.38
CA GLU A 126 31.42 4.26 5.22
C GLU A 126 31.54 2.95 4.46
N ALA A 127 32.78 2.49 4.27
CA ALA A 127 33.11 1.27 3.56
C ALA A 127 32.50 0.02 4.26
N PRO A 128 32.05 -1.00 3.50
CA PRO A 128 31.46 -2.20 4.09
C PRO A 128 32.50 -2.95 4.92
N THR A 129 32.25 -3.09 6.22
CA THR A 129 33.05 -3.93 7.13
C THR A 129 32.55 -5.37 7.03
N ASP A 130 33.41 -6.26 6.53
CA ASP A 130 33.12 -7.64 6.12
C ASP A 130 33.13 -8.65 7.29
N THR A 131 32.59 -8.26 8.44
CA THR A 131 32.53 -9.13 9.63
C THR A 131 31.12 -9.15 10.20
N LEU A 132 30.39 -10.22 9.90
CA LEU A 132 29.13 -10.53 10.58
C LEU A 132 29.42 -10.81 12.07
N PRO A 133 28.72 -10.16 13.02
CA PRO A 133 28.85 -10.49 14.43
C PRO A 133 28.34 -11.91 14.69
N ASP A 134 29.08 -12.68 15.50
CA ASP A 134 28.73 -14.05 15.89
C ASP A 134 27.48 -14.03 16.79
N MET A 135 26.29 -14.18 16.17
CA MET A 135 24.99 -14.11 16.83
C MET A 135 24.62 -15.47 17.45
N ARG A 136 24.50 -15.52 18.78
CA ARG A 136 23.90 -16.68 19.46
C ARG A 136 22.38 -16.65 19.30
N LEU A 137 21.78 -17.80 18.97
CA LEU A 137 20.34 -17.97 18.79
C LEU A 137 19.58 -17.51 20.06
N GLY A 138 18.93 -16.34 20.00
CA GLY A 138 18.14 -15.77 21.09
C GLY A 138 18.44 -14.31 21.43
N GLU A 139 19.53 -13.73 20.92
CA GLU A 139 19.84 -12.32 21.16
C GLU A 139 19.15 -11.42 20.14
N ILE A 140 18.23 -10.57 20.61
CA ILE A 140 17.60 -9.52 19.81
C ILE A 140 18.68 -8.44 19.59
N PRO A 141 19.05 -8.10 18.35
CA PRO A 141 20.05 -7.07 18.11
C PRO A 141 19.56 -5.74 18.68
N ALA A 142 20.42 -5.09 19.46
CA ALA A 142 20.15 -3.75 19.96
C ALA A 142 20.13 -2.80 18.74
N LEU A 143 18.94 -2.39 18.33
CA LEU A 143 18.79 -1.37 17.30
C LEU A 143 19.38 -0.06 17.84
N PRO A 144 20.38 0.52 17.16
CA PRO A 144 20.93 1.81 17.58
C PRO A 144 19.83 2.85 17.53
N ARG A 145 19.72 3.65 18.59
CA ARG A 145 18.67 4.68 18.70
C ARG A 145 18.95 5.75 17.65
N ILE A 146 17.92 6.09 16.89
CA ILE A 146 17.96 7.08 15.80
C ILE A 146 17.95 8.52 16.37
N ILE A 147 17.67 8.67 17.67
CA ILE A 147 17.46 9.94 18.36
C ILE A 147 18.42 10.01 19.55
N GLY A 148 19.01 11.19 19.80
CA GLY A 148 19.88 11.42 20.96
C GLY A 148 19.15 11.16 22.29
N ASP A 149 19.90 10.71 23.30
CA ASP A 149 19.34 10.23 24.57
C ASP A 149 18.49 11.27 25.31
N ASP A 150 18.79 12.57 25.18
CA ASP A 150 18.01 13.65 25.81
C ASP A 150 16.59 13.79 25.22
N ALA A 151 16.46 13.63 23.90
CA ALA A 151 15.16 13.65 23.22
C ALA A 151 14.34 12.40 23.53
N TRP A 152 15.03 11.25 23.70
CA TRP A 152 14.40 10.01 24.13
C TRP A 152 13.83 10.11 25.55
N LEU A 153 14.60 10.63 26.51
CA LEU A 153 14.15 10.81 27.90
C LEU A 153 12.91 11.70 27.97
N THR A 154 12.92 12.83 27.25
CA THR A 154 11.77 13.75 27.18
C THR A 154 10.52 13.07 26.59
N SER A 155 10.70 12.21 25.58
CA SER A 155 9.60 11.44 24.99
C SER A 155 9.06 10.37 25.93
N VAL A 156 9.91 9.73 26.73
CA VAL A 156 9.45 8.72 27.71
C VAL A 156 8.71 9.40 28.86
N GLU A 157 9.21 10.52 29.38
CA GLU A 157 8.60 11.26 30.48
C GLU A 157 7.24 11.88 30.10
N SER A 158 7.11 12.39 28.87
CA SER A 158 5.84 12.92 28.36
C SER A 158 4.78 11.82 28.14
N HIS A 159 5.19 10.59 27.87
CA HIS A 159 4.27 9.46 27.73
C HIS A 159 3.99 8.73 29.06
N ALA A 160 4.87 8.84 30.05
CA ALA A 160 4.66 8.28 31.39
C ALA A 160 3.65 9.09 32.24
N THR A 161 3.45 10.36 31.92
CA THR A 161 2.49 11.25 32.62
C THR A 161 1.05 11.16 32.08
N MET A 162 0.79 10.34 31.05
CA MET A 162 -0.54 10.08 30.49
C MET A 162 -1.21 8.77 30.98
N ILE A 163 -0.68 8.16 32.06
CA ILE A 163 -1.28 7.02 32.77
C ILE A 163 -1.56 7.43 34.21
#